data_AF-A0A0D6L7K8-F1
#
_entry.id   AF-A0A0D6L7K8-F1
#
_cell.length_a   1.000
_cell.length_b   1.000
_cell.length_c   1.000
_cell.angle_alpha   90.00
_cell.angle_beta   90.00
_cell.angle_gamma   90.00
#
_symmetry.space_group_name_H-M   'P 1'
#
loop_
_entity.id
_entity.type
_entity.pdbx_description
1 polymer ?
#
loop_
_entity_poly.entity_id
_entity_poly.type
_entity_poly.pdbx_seq_one_letter_code
_entity_poly.pdbx_strand_id
1 'polypeptide(L)'
;MDGRTRSVDRSGSAIVAITPPANDASTSHRSSLSDINGVLLHYEDLVSVLGYFSEIISEYAAEKGLCILIDGRRMPPKALKNVLRASQQAFYHQIRMAIIVQPEKFLHQQKINLDLILEGYEFRTVLVSLHKLSKYIDISQLPENFGGTFAYDAEQWCDEREKIETMMTDLSNLQQDLIQSNGRLQISPEDATIVAGKRLVADLKKSENVHYNVAAKGLKKKIDEIEHLASLPQKEAELSKLNAENEERCRMLEEHAEGVNRLLDWIEGPGEKWLLTLHEIGENKDEARQLVKEHQQLALKSKEIVSQADELADLASRLMAAVPAHSITLEKAREQVRGLARQYANRVERQTGMARQSEEFHTKMSEGCCTIEKLH
;
A
#
# COMPACT_ATOMS: atom_id res chain seq x y z
N MET A 1 -8.11 7.63 -36.31
CA MET A 1 -8.71 6.29 -36.21
C MET A 1 -7.67 5.26 -36.66
N ASP A 2 -7.23 4.26 -35.90
CA ASP A 2 -7.04 4.03 -34.46
C ASP A 2 -6.39 2.63 -34.36
N GLY A 3 -5.28 2.46 -33.62
CA GLY A 3 -4.71 1.18 -33.14
C GLY A 3 -4.71 -0.09 -34.03
N ARG A 4 -4.13 -0.07 -35.25
CA ARG A 4 -4.00 -1.28 -36.10
C ARG A 4 -2.75 -2.11 -35.81
N THR A 5 -2.85 -2.96 -34.80
CA THR A 5 -1.91 -4.10 -34.54
C THR A 5 -2.65 -5.31 -34.01
N ARG A 6 -3.93 -5.44 -34.40
CA ARG A 6 -4.69 -6.69 -34.33
C ARG A 6 -5.07 -7.07 -35.74
N SER A 7 -4.70 -8.27 -36.19
CA SER A 7 -5.35 -8.89 -37.36
C SER A 7 -6.81 -9.15 -36.99
N VAL A 8 -7.72 -8.38 -37.59
CA VAL A 8 -9.17 -8.52 -37.39
C VAL A 8 -9.88 -8.82 -38.71
N ASP A 9 -10.99 -9.54 -38.60
CA ASP A 9 -11.88 -9.72 -39.75
C ASP A 9 -12.66 -8.43 -40.05
N ARG A 10 -13.41 -8.40 -41.16
CA ARG A 10 -14.23 -7.25 -41.53
C ARG A 10 -15.34 -6.91 -40.53
N SER A 11 -15.64 -7.82 -39.61
CA SER A 11 -16.65 -7.65 -38.56
C SER A 11 -16.03 -7.21 -37.21
N GLY A 12 -14.71 -7.01 -37.18
CA GLY A 12 -13.95 -6.60 -36.01
C GLY A 12 -13.63 -7.73 -35.03
N SER A 13 -13.82 -9.00 -35.41
CA SER A 13 -13.44 -10.15 -34.58
C SER A 13 -11.93 -10.42 -34.68
N ALA A 14 -11.28 -10.76 -33.57
CA ALA A 14 -9.86 -11.14 -33.58
C ALA A 14 -9.65 -12.42 -34.40
N ILE A 15 -8.59 -12.45 -35.19
CA ILE A 15 -8.26 -13.61 -36.02
C ILE A 15 -7.28 -14.52 -35.28
N VAL A 16 -7.63 -15.79 -35.16
CA VAL A 16 -6.70 -16.87 -34.77
C VAL A 16 -6.46 -17.71 -36.02
N ALA A 17 -5.24 -17.64 -36.56
CA ALA A 17 -4.87 -18.37 -37.76
C ALA A 17 -4.21 -19.71 -37.40
N ILE A 18 -4.70 -20.80 -37.99
CA ILE A 18 -4.20 -22.16 -37.80
C ILE A 18 -3.71 -22.68 -39.15
N THR A 19 -2.39 -22.80 -39.27
CA THR A 19 -1.72 -23.26 -40.49
C THR A 19 -1.09 -24.62 -40.25
N PRO A 20 -1.21 -25.57 -41.19
CA PRO A 20 -0.47 -26.83 -41.10
C PRO A 20 1.03 -26.54 -41.21
N PRO A 21 1.88 -27.36 -40.57
CA PRO A 21 3.33 -27.20 -40.64
C PRO A 21 3.81 -27.28 -42.10
N ALA A 22 4.80 -26.46 -42.44
CA ALA A 22 5.48 -26.58 -43.71
C ALA A 22 6.21 -27.94 -43.74
N ASN A 23 6.03 -28.71 -44.81
CA ASN A 23 6.93 -29.83 -45.09
C ASN A 23 8.28 -29.24 -45.49
N ASP A 24 9.14 -28.94 -44.51
CA ASP A 24 10.53 -28.62 -44.78
C ASP A 24 11.25 -29.91 -45.17
N ALA A 25 11.34 -30.13 -46.48
CA ALA A 25 12.11 -31.22 -47.08
C ALA A 25 13.63 -30.97 -47.01
N SER A 26 14.13 -30.24 -46.01
CA SER A 26 15.56 -29.87 -45.86
C SER A 26 16.23 -30.35 -44.58
N THR A 27 15.51 -30.90 -43.60
CA THR A 27 16.14 -31.57 -42.45
C THR A 27 16.41 -33.04 -42.77
N SER A 28 17.48 -33.28 -43.51
CA SER A 28 18.03 -34.60 -43.74
C SER A 28 18.65 -35.18 -42.46
N HIS A 29 17.82 -35.75 -41.57
CA HIS A 29 18.27 -36.83 -40.70
C HIS A 29 17.16 -37.90 -40.58
N ARG A 30 17.55 -39.10 -41.00
CA ARG A 30 16.78 -40.34 -41.05
C ARG A 30 15.90 -40.58 -39.81
N SER A 31 14.60 -40.75 -40.02
CA SER A 31 13.81 -41.77 -39.35
C SER A 31 12.80 -42.40 -40.32
N SER A 32 12.35 -43.58 -39.95
CA SER A 32 11.67 -44.60 -40.75
C SER A 32 10.44 -44.13 -41.53
N LEU A 33 10.16 -44.81 -42.64
CA LEU A 33 9.00 -44.69 -43.55
C LEU A 33 7.61 -44.99 -42.90
N SER A 34 7.47 -44.78 -41.60
CA SER A 34 6.22 -44.79 -40.83
C SER A 34 5.88 -43.42 -40.22
N ASP A 35 6.81 -42.45 -40.24
CA ASP A 35 6.66 -41.15 -39.57
C ASP A 35 6.08 -40.04 -40.48
N ILE A 36 5.67 -40.38 -41.70
CA ILE A 36 5.16 -39.42 -42.71
C ILE A 36 3.74 -38.88 -42.35
N ASN A 37 3.13 -39.38 -41.28
CA ASN A 37 1.93 -38.81 -40.64
C ASN A 37 2.27 -37.88 -39.44
N GLY A 38 3.55 -37.61 -39.20
CA GLY A 38 4.14 -37.20 -37.92
C GLY A 38 4.11 -35.72 -37.55
N VAL A 39 3.15 -34.92 -38.02
CA VAL A 39 2.82 -33.64 -37.34
C VAL A 39 1.31 -33.38 -37.39
N LEU A 40 0.50 -34.38 -37.02
CA LEU A 40 -0.79 -34.07 -36.42
C LEU A 40 -0.49 -33.70 -34.95
N LEU A 41 -0.59 -32.42 -34.60
CA LEU A 41 -0.68 -31.99 -33.20
C LEU A 41 -1.70 -32.89 -32.49
N HIS A 42 -1.30 -33.51 -31.38
CA HIS A 42 -2.24 -34.29 -30.58
C HIS A 42 -3.38 -33.37 -30.15
N TYR A 43 -4.60 -33.92 -30.07
CA TYR A 43 -5.80 -33.14 -29.76
C TYR A 43 -5.63 -32.34 -28.46
N GLU A 44 -5.00 -32.95 -27.45
CA GLU A 44 -4.73 -32.35 -26.15
C GLU A 44 -3.76 -31.15 -26.26
N ASP A 45 -2.64 -31.30 -26.97
CA ASP A 45 -1.69 -30.20 -27.20
C ASP A 45 -2.35 -29.02 -27.90
N LEU A 46 -3.20 -29.30 -28.89
CA LEU A 46 -3.93 -28.25 -29.60
C LEU A 46 -4.92 -27.52 -28.68
N VAL A 47 -5.67 -28.27 -27.86
CA VAL A 47 -6.56 -27.66 -26.86
C VAL A 47 -5.76 -26.81 -25.86
N SER A 48 -4.60 -27.27 -25.41
CA SER A 48 -3.75 -26.52 -24.48
C SER A 48 -3.23 -25.21 -25.09
N VAL A 49 -2.69 -25.26 -26.31
CA VAL A 49 -2.20 -24.06 -27.02
C VAL A 49 -3.34 -23.07 -27.30
N LEU A 50 -4.49 -23.57 -27.76
CA LEU A 50 -5.66 -22.70 -28.00
C LEU A 50 -6.24 -22.15 -26.70
N GLY A 51 -6.21 -22.93 -25.61
CA GLY A 51 -6.62 -22.49 -24.27
C GLY A 51 -5.73 -21.36 -23.76
N TYR A 52 -4.42 -21.47 -23.95
CA TYR A 52 -3.49 -20.39 -23.66
C TYR A 52 -3.79 -19.10 -24.45
N PHE A 53 -4.05 -19.22 -25.76
CA PHE A 53 -4.48 -18.05 -26.55
C PHE A 53 -5.80 -17.47 -26.05
N SER A 54 -6.74 -18.32 -25.60
CA SER A 54 -8.03 -17.92 -25.04
C SER A 54 -7.84 -16.99 -23.84
N GLU A 55 -6.91 -17.30 -22.94
CA GLU A 55 -6.58 -16.46 -21.79
C GLU A 55 -6.10 -15.06 -22.22
N ILE A 56 -5.21 -15.00 -23.21
CA ILE A 56 -4.62 -13.76 -23.73
C ILE A 56 -5.65 -12.86 -24.43
N ILE A 57 -6.59 -13.45 -25.17
CA ILE A 57 -7.53 -12.72 -26.02
C ILE A 57 -8.91 -12.53 -25.39
N SER A 58 -9.17 -13.17 -24.24
CA SER A 58 -10.45 -13.24 -23.53
C SER A 58 -11.19 -11.90 -23.43
N GLU A 59 -10.50 -10.85 -22.96
CA GLU A 59 -11.09 -9.53 -22.72
C GLU A 59 -11.61 -8.87 -24.02
N TYR A 60 -10.98 -9.13 -25.16
CA TYR A 60 -11.42 -8.64 -26.47
C TYR A 60 -12.44 -9.57 -27.14
N ALA A 61 -12.21 -10.88 -27.03
CA ALA A 61 -13.08 -11.91 -27.57
C ALA A 61 -14.50 -11.79 -26.98
N ALA A 62 -14.63 -11.39 -25.71
CA ALA A 62 -15.90 -11.16 -25.05
C ALA A 62 -16.78 -10.09 -25.74
N GLU A 63 -16.18 -9.08 -26.38
CA GLU A 63 -16.93 -7.98 -27.00
C GLU A 63 -17.22 -8.24 -28.49
N LYS A 64 -16.22 -8.70 -29.26
CA LYS A 64 -16.31 -8.82 -30.72
C LYS A 64 -16.33 -10.26 -31.23
N GLY A 65 -16.05 -11.24 -30.39
CA GLY A 65 -15.88 -12.64 -30.78
C GLY A 65 -14.59 -12.90 -31.57
N LEU A 66 -14.41 -14.16 -31.97
CA LEU A 66 -13.25 -14.67 -32.67
C LEU A 66 -13.59 -15.16 -34.07
N CYS A 67 -12.65 -14.95 -34.99
CA CYS A 67 -12.62 -15.54 -36.32
C CYS A 67 -11.48 -16.56 -36.39
N ILE A 68 -11.82 -17.85 -36.49
CA ILE A 68 -10.81 -18.90 -36.67
C ILE A 68 -10.51 -19.03 -38.16
N LEU A 69 -9.29 -18.73 -38.58
CA LEU A 69 -8.84 -18.87 -39.98
C LEU A 69 -8.00 -20.15 -40.11
N ILE A 70 -8.50 -21.14 -40.83
CA ILE A 70 -7.84 -22.44 -40.99
C ILE A 70 -7.33 -22.60 -42.42
N ASP A 71 -6.03 -22.86 -42.60
CA ASP A 71 -5.50 -23.25 -43.90
C ASP A 71 -5.78 -24.74 -44.17
N GLY A 72 -6.89 -25.00 -44.83
CA GLY A 72 -7.31 -26.34 -45.21
C GLY A 72 -6.62 -26.90 -46.46
N ARG A 73 -5.76 -26.15 -47.15
CA ARG A 73 -5.21 -26.54 -48.47
C ARG A 73 -4.47 -27.87 -48.45
N ARG A 74 -3.71 -28.09 -47.37
CA ARG A 74 -2.87 -29.29 -47.15
C ARG A 74 -3.35 -30.14 -45.97
N MET A 75 -4.53 -29.86 -45.41
CA MET A 75 -5.02 -30.49 -44.19
C MET A 75 -5.96 -31.68 -44.47
N PRO A 76 -5.69 -32.89 -43.93
CA PRO A 76 -6.62 -34.01 -44.03
C PRO A 76 -7.95 -33.73 -43.31
N PRO A 77 -9.10 -34.28 -43.76
CA PRO A 77 -10.41 -34.03 -43.13
C PRO A 77 -10.46 -34.36 -41.63
N LYS A 78 -9.77 -35.44 -41.21
CA LYS A 78 -9.68 -35.82 -39.78
C LYS A 78 -8.94 -34.75 -38.96
N ALA A 79 -7.87 -34.18 -39.50
CA ALA A 79 -7.11 -33.12 -38.84
C ALA A 79 -7.95 -31.84 -38.74
N LEU A 80 -8.65 -31.45 -39.82
CA LEU A 80 -9.55 -30.31 -39.82
C LEU A 80 -10.65 -30.43 -38.76
N LYS A 81 -11.27 -31.61 -38.65
CA LYS A 81 -12.29 -31.90 -37.63
C LYS A 81 -11.72 -31.78 -36.21
N ASN A 82 -10.51 -32.29 -35.98
CA ASN A 82 -9.83 -32.14 -34.68
C ASN A 82 -9.57 -30.67 -34.36
N VAL A 83 -9.09 -29.87 -35.32
CA VAL A 83 -8.84 -28.43 -35.14
C VAL A 83 -10.11 -27.69 -34.76
N LEU A 84 -11.21 -27.94 -35.46
CA LEU A 84 -12.49 -27.30 -35.19
C LEU A 84 -13.05 -27.68 -33.81
N ARG A 85 -12.95 -28.97 -33.42
CA ARG A 85 -13.37 -29.43 -32.09
C ARG A 85 -12.52 -28.82 -30.97
N ALA A 86 -11.20 -28.80 -31.14
CA ALA A 86 -10.29 -28.17 -30.18
C ALA A 86 -10.57 -26.67 -30.05
N SER A 87 -10.82 -25.99 -31.18
CA SER A 87 -11.20 -24.57 -31.18
C SER A 87 -12.51 -24.34 -30.43
N GLN A 88 -13.55 -25.16 -30.66
CA GLN A 88 -14.82 -25.06 -29.94
C GLN A 88 -14.63 -25.25 -28.43
N GLN A 89 -13.77 -26.20 -28.03
CA GLN A 89 -13.50 -26.47 -26.63
C GLN A 89 -12.72 -25.32 -25.96
N ALA A 90 -11.68 -24.81 -26.60
CA ALA A 90 -10.81 -23.76 -26.04
C ALA A 90 -11.45 -22.37 -26.04
N PHE A 91 -12.27 -22.07 -27.05
CA PHE A 91 -12.91 -20.77 -27.25
C PHE A 91 -14.44 -20.85 -27.10
N TYR A 92 -14.91 -21.63 -26.12
CA TYR A 92 -16.32 -21.90 -25.88
C TYR A 92 -17.18 -20.61 -25.91
N HIS A 93 -18.21 -20.59 -26.77
CA HIS A 93 -19.08 -19.42 -27.07
C HIS A 93 -18.41 -18.13 -27.55
N GLN A 94 -17.10 -18.13 -27.79
CA GLN A 94 -16.36 -16.96 -28.26
C GLN A 94 -16.16 -16.94 -29.78
N ILE A 95 -16.33 -18.09 -30.46
CA ILE A 95 -16.16 -18.18 -31.91
C ILE A 95 -17.39 -17.63 -32.62
N ARG A 96 -17.20 -16.56 -33.40
CA ARG A 96 -18.23 -16.02 -34.29
C ARG A 96 -18.26 -16.81 -35.60
N MET A 97 -17.08 -17.10 -36.16
CA MET A 97 -16.95 -17.74 -37.46
C MET A 97 -15.66 -18.54 -37.58
N ALA A 98 -15.71 -19.66 -38.29
CA ALA A 98 -14.54 -20.36 -38.77
C ALA A 98 -14.48 -20.28 -40.30
N ILE A 99 -13.42 -19.67 -40.82
CA ILE A 99 -13.12 -19.55 -42.25
C ILE A 99 -12.09 -20.61 -42.60
N ILE A 100 -12.46 -21.53 -43.49
CA ILE A 100 -11.63 -22.66 -43.88
C ILE A 100 -11.22 -22.45 -45.34
N VAL A 101 -9.92 -22.28 -45.58
CA VAL A 101 -9.38 -22.16 -46.93
C VAL A 101 -9.44 -23.51 -47.62
N GLN A 102 -10.18 -23.59 -48.72
CA GLN A 102 -10.52 -24.82 -49.43
C GLN A 102 -9.28 -25.60 -49.89
N PRO A 103 -9.26 -26.95 -49.75
CA PRO A 103 -8.31 -27.81 -50.45
C PRO A 103 -8.57 -27.84 -51.96
N GLU A 104 -7.53 -28.06 -52.77
CA GLU A 104 -7.62 -28.03 -54.23
C GLU A 104 -8.45 -29.19 -54.83
N LYS A 105 -8.60 -30.30 -54.09
CA LYS A 105 -9.28 -31.52 -54.57
C LYS A 105 -10.79 -31.47 -54.34
N PHE A 106 -11.59 -31.49 -55.42
CA PHE A 106 -13.06 -31.42 -55.38
C PHE A 106 -13.74 -32.46 -54.47
N LEU A 107 -13.33 -33.74 -54.53
CA LEU A 107 -13.92 -34.80 -53.69
C LEU A 107 -13.67 -34.56 -52.19
N HIS A 108 -12.52 -33.99 -51.82
CA HIS A 108 -12.24 -33.62 -50.45
C HIS A 108 -13.12 -32.44 -50.00
N GLN A 109 -13.39 -31.48 -50.88
CA GLN A 109 -14.28 -30.36 -50.59
C GLN A 109 -15.70 -30.85 -50.25
N GLN A 110 -16.25 -31.78 -51.03
CA GLN A 110 -17.59 -32.33 -50.79
C GLN A 110 -17.68 -33.09 -49.46
N LYS A 111 -16.66 -33.89 -49.15
CA LYS A 111 -16.58 -34.62 -47.87
C LYS A 111 -16.51 -33.66 -46.68
N ILE A 112 -15.66 -32.64 -46.75
CA ILE A 112 -15.54 -31.64 -45.68
C ILE A 112 -16.85 -30.89 -45.49
N ASN A 113 -17.52 -30.48 -46.57
CA ASN A 113 -18.78 -29.75 -46.47
C ASN A 113 -19.87 -30.59 -45.77
N LEU A 114 -19.97 -31.88 -46.10
CA LEU A 114 -20.86 -32.82 -45.42
C LEU A 114 -20.50 -32.99 -43.95
N ASP A 115 -19.21 -33.19 -43.63
CA ASP A 115 -18.73 -33.36 -42.25
C ASP A 115 -19.05 -32.12 -41.39
N LEU A 116 -18.88 -30.90 -41.93
CA LEU A 116 -19.20 -29.65 -41.24
C LEU A 116 -20.70 -29.52 -40.91
N ILE A 117 -21.58 -29.98 -41.81
CA ILE A 117 -23.03 -29.98 -41.60
C ILE A 117 -23.40 -31.00 -40.51
N LEU A 118 -22.81 -32.19 -40.57
CA LEU A 118 -23.12 -33.29 -39.63
C LEU A 118 -22.64 -33.01 -38.20
N GLU A 119 -21.53 -32.29 -38.02
CA GLU A 119 -20.98 -32.01 -36.69
C GLU A 119 -21.79 -30.95 -35.91
N GLY A 120 -22.55 -30.07 -36.59
CA GLY A 120 -23.45 -29.12 -35.91
C GLY A 120 -22.75 -28.14 -34.97
N TYR A 121 -21.59 -27.61 -35.37
CA TYR A 121 -20.84 -26.61 -34.59
C TYR A 121 -21.71 -25.40 -34.21
N GLU A 122 -21.48 -24.85 -33.01
CA GLU A 122 -22.26 -23.70 -32.48
C GLU A 122 -21.96 -22.38 -33.20
N PHE A 123 -20.92 -22.36 -34.03
CA PHE A 123 -20.47 -21.19 -34.78
C PHE A 123 -20.58 -21.39 -36.29
N ARG A 124 -20.63 -20.28 -37.01
CA ARG A 124 -20.72 -20.30 -38.48
C ARG A 124 -19.43 -20.85 -39.10
N THR A 125 -19.52 -21.84 -39.97
CA THR A 125 -18.39 -22.33 -40.77
C THR A 125 -18.52 -21.90 -42.22
N VAL A 126 -17.40 -21.52 -42.86
CA VAL A 126 -17.38 -21.08 -44.26
C VAL A 126 -16.18 -21.67 -44.99
N LEU A 127 -16.44 -22.41 -46.07
CA LEU A 127 -15.40 -22.94 -46.96
C LEU A 127 -15.12 -21.95 -48.09
N VAL A 128 -13.93 -21.34 -48.16
CA VAL A 128 -13.58 -20.29 -49.15
C VAL A 128 -12.31 -20.58 -49.93
N SER A 129 -12.26 -20.20 -51.21
CA SER A 129 -10.98 -20.25 -51.95
C SER A 129 -10.08 -19.12 -51.49
N LEU A 130 -8.75 -19.28 -51.65
CA LEU A 130 -7.76 -18.27 -51.25
C LEU A 130 -8.07 -16.88 -51.82
N HIS A 131 -8.40 -16.80 -53.11
CA HIS A 131 -8.75 -15.54 -53.79
C HIS A 131 -10.02 -14.85 -53.27
N LYS A 132 -10.91 -15.59 -52.58
CA LYS A 132 -12.15 -15.04 -52.02
C LYS A 132 -12.01 -14.64 -50.55
N LEU A 133 -10.85 -14.87 -49.93
CA LEU A 133 -10.61 -14.57 -48.52
C LEU A 133 -10.73 -13.08 -48.19
N SER A 134 -10.38 -12.21 -49.15
CA SER A 134 -10.50 -10.75 -49.06
C SER A 134 -11.93 -10.23 -48.82
N LYS A 135 -12.94 -11.06 -49.09
CA LYS A 135 -14.36 -10.78 -48.80
C LYS A 135 -14.68 -10.81 -47.31
N TYR A 136 -13.87 -11.50 -46.51
CA TYR A 136 -14.09 -11.71 -45.08
C TYR A 136 -13.04 -11.00 -44.23
N ILE A 137 -11.79 -10.95 -44.69
CA ILE A 137 -10.66 -10.34 -43.98
C ILE A 137 -9.99 -9.36 -44.94
N ASP A 138 -9.60 -8.18 -44.46
CA ASP A 138 -8.88 -7.22 -45.29
C ASP A 138 -7.47 -7.71 -45.64
N ILE A 139 -6.96 -7.37 -46.83
CA ILE A 139 -5.62 -7.80 -47.30
C ILE A 139 -4.53 -7.32 -46.34
N SER A 140 -4.69 -6.12 -45.75
CA SER A 140 -3.76 -5.58 -44.75
C SER A 140 -3.76 -6.32 -43.41
N GLN A 141 -4.72 -7.21 -43.19
CA GLN A 141 -4.90 -7.99 -41.97
C GLN A 141 -4.56 -9.47 -42.19
N LEU A 142 -4.37 -9.90 -43.44
CA LEU A 142 -4.01 -11.26 -43.78
C LEU A 142 -2.49 -11.43 -43.80
N PRO A 143 -1.94 -12.51 -43.23
CA PRO A 143 -0.52 -12.80 -43.40
C PRO A 143 -0.16 -13.18 -44.85
N GLU A 144 1.12 -13.11 -45.19
CA GLU A 144 1.61 -13.30 -46.57
C GLU A 144 1.25 -14.68 -47.16
N ASN A 145 1.27 -15.74 -46.34
CA ASN A 145 0.90 -17.10 -46.75
C ASN A 145 -0.59 -17.23 -47.18
N PHE A 146 -1.42 -16.26 -46.79
CA PHE A 146 -2.82 -16.11 -47.20
C PHE A 146 -3.01 -15.04 -48.30
N GLY A 147 -1.93 -14.48 -48.85
CA GLY A 147 -1.96 -13.45 -49.89
C GLY A 147 -2.23 -12.04 -49.38
N GLY A 148 -1.93 -11.76 -48.11
CA GLY A 148 -2.02 -10.42 -47.52
C GLY A 148 -0.70 -9.72 -47.31
N THR A 149 -0.72 -8.61 -46.57
CA THR A 149 0.45 -7.77 -46.26
C THR A 149 0.69 -7.61 -44.76
N PHE A 150 0.01 -8.39 -43.92
CA PHE A 150 0.25 -8.37 -42.48
C PHE A 150 1.55 -9.12 -42.16
N ALA A 151 2.58 -8.38 -41.76
CA ALA A 151 3.84 -8.95 -41.30
C ALA A 151 3.62 -9.59 -39.92
N TYR A 152 3.62 -10.92 -39.87
CA TYR A 152 3.55 -11.68 -38.63
C TYR A 152 4.80 -12.54 -38.51
N ASP A 153 5.49 -12.37 -37.38
CA ASP A 153 6.64 -13.18 -37.00
C ASP A 153 6.27 -13.98 -35.74
N ALA A 154 6.15 -15.29 -35.90
CA ALA A 154 5.79 -16.20 -34.81
C ALA A 154 6.91 -16.35 -33.78
N GLU A 155 8.18 -16.32 -34.22
CA GLU A 155 9.35 -16.45 -33.36
C GLU A 155 9.50 -15.19 -32.50
N GLN A 156 9.41 -14.01 -33.13
CA GLN A 156 9.39 -12.75 -32.39
C GLN A 156 8.23 -12.70 -31.38
N TRP A 157 7.03 -13.14 -31.75
CA TRP A 157 5.90 -13.16 -30.85
C TRP A 157 6.14 -14.09 -29.65
N CYS A 158 6.71 -15.28 -29.87
CA CYS A 158 7.10 -16.20 -28.80
C CYS A 158 8.14 -15.58 -27.86
N ASP A 159 9.20 -14.98 -28.39
CA ASP A 159 10.26 -14.33 -27.61
C ASP A 159 9.73 -13.18 -26.75
N GLU A 160 8.85 -12.35 -27.32
CA GLU A 160 8.21 -11.25 -26.61
C GLU A 160 7.28 -11.77 -25.52
N ARG A 161 6.59 -12.88 -25.78
CA ARG A 161 5.66 -13.47 -24.84
C ARG A 161 6.36 -14.15 -23.67
N GLU A 162 7.45 -14.87 -23.93
CA GLU A 162 8.33 -15.43 -22.90
C GLU A 162 8.81 -14.33 -21.94
N LYS A 163 9.32 -13.21 -22.47
CA LYS A 163 9.76 -12.07 -21.64
C LYS A 163 8.67 -11.54 -20.70
N ILE A 164 7.42 -11.47 -21.18
CA ILE A 164 6.29 -11.02 -20.36
C ILE A 164 6.01 -11.99 -19.22
N GLU A 165 6.04 -13.30 -19.50
CA GLU A 165 5.70 -14.35 -18.54
C GLU A 165 6.79 -14.54 -17.50
N THR A 166 8.06 -14.51 -17.92
CA THR A 166 9.20 -14.48 -17.01
C THR A 166 9.08 -13.29 -16.06
N MET A 167 8.84 -12.08 -16.59
CA MET A 167 8.70 -10.89 -15.76
C MET A 167 7.51 -10.99 -14.78
N MET A 168 6.37 -11.52 -15.22
CA MET A 168 5.22 -11.73 -14.34
C MET A 168 5.53 -12.72 -13.20
N THR A 169 6.30 -13.76 -13.51
CA THR A 169 6.76 -14.76 -12.55
C THR A 169 7.73 -14.14 -11.55
N ASP A 170 8.72 -13.38 -12.03
CA ASP A 170 9.71 -12.69 -11.18
C ASP A 170 9.04 -11.71 -10.22
N LEU A 171 8.09 -10.90 -10.71
CA LEU A 171 7.30 -9.99 -9.88
C LEU A 171 6.45 -10.75 -8.85
N SER A 172 5.88 -11.89 -9.22
CA SER A 172 5.09 -12.71 -8.30
C SER A 172 5.94 -13.31 -7.19
N ASN A 173 7.15 -13.78 -7.53
CA ASN A 173 8.12 -14.27 -6.55
C ASN A 173 8.55 -13.14 -5.61
N LEU A 174 8.87 -11.95 -6.15
CA LEU A 174 9.25 -10.79 -5.35
C LEU A 174 8.13 -10.36 -4.38
N GLN A 175 6.88 -10.37 -4.84
CA GLN A 175 5.72 -10.09 -3.99
C GLN A 175 5.60 -11.13 -2.87
N GLN A 176 5.80 -12.40 -3.18
CA GLN A 176 5.75 -13.48 -2.20
C GLN A 176 6.86 -13.37 -1.15
N ASP A 177 8.08 -13.02 -1.58
CA ASP A 177 9.22 -12.80 -0.68
C ASP A 177 8.97 -11.61 0.27
N LEU A 178 8.42 -10.51 -0.25
CA LEU A 178 7.97 -9.38 0.57
C LEU A 178 7.00 -9.81 1.65
N ILE A 179 5.95 -10.55 1.27
CA ILE A 179 4.91 -11.03 2.19
C ILE A 179 5.52 -11.95 3.26
N GLN A 180 6.37 -12.91 2.85
CA GLN A 180 7.00 -13.85 3.78
C GLN A 180 8.01 -13.19 4.71
N SER A 181 8.69 -12.14 4.25
CA SER A 181 9.65 -11.40 5.06
C SER A 181 9.01 -10.59 6.18
N ASN A 182 7.68 -10.39 6.15
CA ASN A 182 6.91 -9.61 7.12
C ASN A 182 7.56 -8.25 7.44
N GLY A 183 7.98 -7.53 6.40
CA GLY A 183 8.59 -6.20 6.50
C GLY A 183 10.10 -6.17 6.78
N ARG A 184 10.78 -7.33 6.85
CA ARG A 184 12.25 -7.40 6.98
C ARG A 184 12.97 -7.11 5.67
N LEU A 185 12.36 -7.49 4.54
CA LEU A 185 12.89 -7.21 3.22
C LEU A 185 12.54 -5.76 2.86
N GLN A 186 13.55 -4.91 2.71
CA GLN A 186 13.35 -3.54 2.23
C GLN A 186 13.59 -3.52 0.74
N ILE A 187 12.51 -3.29 -0.01
CA ILE A 187 12.57 -3.12 -1.46
C ILE A 187 12.52 -1.63 -1.76
N SER A 188 13.52 -1.16 -2.49
CA SER A 188 13.58 0.20 -3.02
C SER A 188 12.79 0.30 -4.32
N PRO A 189 12.23 1.49 -4.67
CA PRO A 189 11.72 1.76 -6.01
C PRO A 189 12.74 1.53 -7.15
N GLU A 190 14.03 1.45 -6.81
CA GLU A 190 15.15 1.17 -7.72
C GLU A 190 15.53 -0.32 -7.79
N ASP A 191 14.73 -1.21 -7.17
CA ASP A 191 14.94 -2.64 -7.27
C ASP A 191 15.02 -3.11 -8.74
N ALA A 192 16.00 -3.98 -9.03
CA ALA A 192 16.32 -4.38 -10.39
C ALA A 192 15.12 -5.01 -11.12
N THR A 193 14.33 -5.82 -10.42
CA THR A 193 13.14 -6.48 -10.97
C THR A 193 12.04 -5.47 -11.23
N ILE A 194 11.82 -4.52 -10.32
CA ILE A 194 10.84 -3.44 -10.50
C ILE A 194 11.22 -2.55 -11.69
N VAL A 195 12.49 -2.15 -11.79
CA VAL A 195 12.99 -1.30 -12.88
C VAL A 195 12.89 -2.02 -14.22
N ALA A 196 13.27 -3.30 -14.28
CA ALA A 196 13.12 -4.13 -15.47
C ALA A 196 11.65 -4.26 -15.89
N GLY A 197 10.75 -4.50 -14.92
CA GLY A 197 9.31 -4.55 -15.15
C GLY A 197 8.74 -3.23 -15.69
N LYS A 198 9.12 -2.09 -15.11
CA LYS A 198 8.72 -0.75 -15.58
C LYS A 198 9.21 -0.48 -17.01
N ARG A 199 10.44 -0.87 -17.33
CA ARG A 199 10.99 -0.75 -18.69
C ARG A 199 10.21 -1.61 -19.68
N LEU A 200 9.92 -2.86 -19.35
CA LEU A 200 9.12 -3.74 -20.19
C LEU A 200 7.71 -3.17 -20.41
N VAL A 201 7.05 -2.67 -19.38
CA VAL A 201 5.75 -1.99 -19.49
C VAL A 201 5.82 -0.79 -20.45
N ALA A 202 6.90 0.00 -20.39
CA ALA A 202 7.08 1.15 -21.28
C ALA A 202 7.28 0.71 -22.75
N ASP A 203 8.06 -0.34 -22.98
CA ASP A 203 8.31 -0.86 -24.32
C ASP A 203 7.07 -1.52 -24.93
N LEU A 204 6.32 -2.30 -24.15
CA LEU A 204 5.04 -2.88 -24.58
C LEU A 204 4.02 -1.81 -24.99
N LYS A 205 3.95 -0.68 -24.27
CA LYS A 205 3.04 0.42 -24.61
C LYS A 205 3.38 1.16 -25.91
N LYS A 206 4.64 1.10 -26.36
CA LYS A 206 5.06 1.72 -27.63
C LYS A 206 4.63 0.93 -28.86
N SER A 207 4.43 -0.38 -28.71
CA SER A 207 4.16 -1.29 -29.82
C SER A 207 2.83 -1.07 -30.55
N GLU A 208 1.97 -0.16 -30.05
CA GLU A 208 0.56 0.01 -30.41
C GLU A 208 -0.29 -1.28 -30.31
N ASN A 209 0.30 -2.43 -29.97
CA ASN A 209 -0.33 -3.76 -29.88
C ASN A 209 -1.21 -3.88 -28.65
N VAL A 210 -2.49 -4.15 -28.87
CA VAL A 210 -3.46 -4.22 -27.79
C VAL A 210 -3.19 -5.40 -26.84
N HIS A 211 -2.66 -6.53 -27.32
CA HIS A 211 -2.27 -7.64 -26.45
C HIS A 211 -1.13 -7.24 -25.51
N TYR A 212 -0.17 -6.47 -26.02
CA TYR A 212 0.92 -5.93 -25.21
C TYR A 212 0.44 -4.84 -24.25
N ASN A 213 -0.58 -4.08 -24.63
CA ASN A 213 -1.23 -3.13 -23.72
C ASN A 213 -1.94 -3.83 -22.54
N VAL A 214 -2.62 -4.95 -22.79
CA VAL A 214 -3.25 -5.75 -21.72
C VAL A 214 -2.18 -6.33 -20.79
N ALA A 215 -1.14 -6.95 -21.36
CA ALA A 215 -0.01 -7.45 -20.59
C ALA A 215 0.68 -6.34 -19.77
N ALA A 216 0.91 -5.17 -20.38
CA ALA A 216 1.51 -4.01 -19.72
C ALA A 216 0.64 -3.48 -18.58
N LYS A 217 -0.69 -3.51 -18.70
CA LYS A 217 -1.61 -3.18 -17.60
C LYS A 217 -1.48 -4.17 -16.45
N GLY A 218 -1.43 -5.48 -16.75
CA GLY A 218 -1.26 -6.53 -15.76
C GLY A 218 0.06 -6.41 -14.99
N LEU A 219 1.17 -6.26 -15.71
CA LEU A 219 2.50 -6.03 -15.12
C LEU A 219 2.53 -4.76 -14.29
N LYS A 220 1.98 -3.64 -14.80
CA LYS A 220 1.91 -2.39 -14.05
C LYS A 220 1.15 -2.56 -12.73
N LYS A 221 -0.02 -3.19 -12.78
CA LYS A 221 -0.83 -3.45 -11.58
C LYS A 221 -0.02 -4.22 -10.53
N LYS A 222 0.69 -5.27 -10.96
CA LYS A 222 1.55 -6.08 -10.07
C LYS A 222 2.68 -5.26 -9.45
N ILE A 223 3.32 -4.38 -10.22
CA ILE A 223 4.36 -3.47 -9.74
C ILE A 223 3.79 -2.49 -8.69
N ASP A 224 2.64 -1.87 -9.00
CA ASP A 224 1.98 -0.91 -8.09
C ASP A 224 1.61 -1.60 -6.75
N GLU A 225 1.16 -2.87 -6.78
CA GLU A 225 0.90 -3.69 -5.59
C GLU A 225 2.17 -3.96 -4.76
N ILE A 226 3.28 -4.32 -5.41
CA ILE A 226 4.58 -4.57 -4.76
C ILE A 226 5.12 -3.31 -4.09
N GLU A 227 5.10 -2.17 -4.79
CA GLU A 227 5.55 -0.89 -4.24
C GLU A 227 4.68 -0.45 -3.05
N HIS A 228 3.37 -0.68 -3.11
CA HIS A 228 2.49 -0.44 -1.99
C HIS A 228 2.89 -1.27 -0.76
N LEU A 229 3.05 -2.59 -0.93
CA LEU A 229 3.46 -3.51 0.13
C LEU A 229 4.82 -3.12 0.73
N ALA A 230 5.80 -2.77 -0.12
CA ALA A 230 7.12 -2.33 0.34
C ALA A 230 7.07 -1.04 1.17
N SER A 231 6.06 -0.18 0.98
CA SER A 231 5.89 1.07 1.74
C SER A 231 5.25 0.89 3.12
N LEU A 232 4.59 -0.25 3.39
CA LEU A 232 3.82 -0.46 4.62
C LEU A 232 4.69 -0.42 5.89
N PRO A 233 5.85 -1.10 5.98
CA PRO A 233 6.66 -1.10 7.21
C PRO A 233 7.12 0.29 7.63
N GLN A 234 7.45 1.16 6.66
CA GLN A 234 7.86 2.53 6.96
C GLN A 234 6.69 3.36 7.52
N LYS A 235 5.49 3.19 6.94
CA LYS A 235 4.27 3.85 7.44
C LYS A 235 3.88 3.38 8.83
N GLU A 236 4.03 2.09 9.10
CA GLU A 236 3.79 1.52 10.45
C GLU A 236 4.78 2.06 11.48
N ALA A 237 6.07 2.17 11.12
CA ALA A 237 7.08 2.77 11.98
C ALA A 237 6.80 4.25 12.27
N GLU A 238 6.39 5.02 11.27
CA GLU A 238 6.02 6.43 11.42
C GLU A 238 4.79 6.60 12.33
N LEU A 239 3.76 5.77 12.12
CA LEU A 239 2.57 5.76 12.97
C LEU A 239 2.89 5.37 14.42
N SER A 240 3.74 4.36 14.62
CA SER A 240 4.19 3.94 15.95
C SER A 240 4.93 5.06 16.68
N LYS A 241 5.82 5.79 15.97
CA LYS A 241 6.51 6.95 16.52
C LYS A 241 5.53 8.05 16.92
N LEU A 242 4.57 8.38 16.05
CA LEU A 242 3.57 9.41 16.33
C LEU A 242 2.69 9.03 17.54
N ASN A 243 2.31 7.76 17.66
CA ASN A 243 1.56 7.27 18.81
C ASN A 243 2.36 7.39 20.10
N ALA A 244 3.65 7.03 20.10
CA ALA A 244 4.52 7.20 21.26
C ALA A 244 4.68 8.68 21.66
N GLU A 245 4.83 9.58 20.69
CA GLU A 245 4.85 11.04 20.95
C GLU A 245 3.53 11.54 21.56
N ASN A 246 2.38 11.02 21.10
CA ASN A 246 1.08 11.37 21.63
C ASN A 246 0.85 10.82 23.05
N GLU A 247 1.26 9.58 23.32
CA GLU A 247 1.22 8.99 24.66
C GLU A 247 2.05 9.82 25.65
N GLU A 248 3.23 10.26 25.25
CA GLU A 248 4.08 11.13 26.09
C GLU A 248 3.41 12.51 26.32
N ARG A 249 2.78 13.10 25.30
CA ARG A 249 1.99 14.34 25.46
C ARG A 249 0.85 14.17 26.46
N CYS A 250 0.11 13.06 26.40
CA CYS A 250 -0.96 12.75 27.35
C CYS A 250 -0.42 12.57 28.77
N ARG A 251 0.67 11.81 28.93
CA ARG A 251 1.32 11.59 30.22
C ARG A 251 1.76 12.90 30.88
N MET A 252 2.39 13.80 30.12
CA MET A 252 2.79 15.12 30.63
C MET A 252 1.58 15.97 31.06
N LEU A 253 0.46 15.89 30.34
CA LEU A 253 -0.78 16.61 30.70
C LEU A 253 -1.37 16.08 32.01
N GLU A 254 -1.40 14.76 32.19
CA GLU A 254 -1.85 14.10 33.41
C GLU A 254 -0.95 14.47 34.60
N GLU A 255 0.38 14.37 34.44
CA GLU A 255 1.36 14.75 35.46
C GLU A 255 1.19 16.20 35.89
N HIS A 256 1.02 17.12 34.93
CA HIS A 256 0.75 18.52 35.22
C HIS A 256 -0.56 18.69 35.99
N ALA A 257 -1.67 18.09 35.53
CA ALA A 257 -2.97 18.22 36.17
C ALA A 257 -2.96 17.68 37.61
N GLU A 258 -2.37 16.50 37.83
CA GLU A 258 -2.21 15.94 39.16
C GLU A 258 -1.32 16.80 40.05
N GLY A 259 -0.20 17.30 39.52
CA GLY A 259 0.71 18.16 40.25
C GLY A 259 0.05 19.46 40.70
N VAL A 260 -0.73 20.08 39.81
CA VAL A 260 -1.55 21.25 40.14
C VAL A 260 -2.56 20.93 41.24
N ASN A 261 -3.32 19.85 41.11
CA ASN A 261 -4.31 19.47 42.12
C ASN A 261 -3.66 19.19 43.48
N ARG A 262 -2.55 18.43 43.52
CA ARG A 262 -1.81 18.14 44.76
C ARG A 262 -1.35 19.41 45.46
N LEU A 263 -0.82 20.37 44.70
CA LEU A 263 -0.34 21.64 45.25
C LEU A 263 -1.51 22.47 45.83
N LEU A 264 -2.61 22.57 45.09
CA LEU A 264 -3.81 23.29 45.51
C LEU A 264 -4.43 22.68 46.76
N ASP A 265 -4.63 21.36 46.77
CA ASP A 265 -5.16 20.62 47.92
C ASP A 265 -4.31 20.82 49.17
N TRP A 266 -2.98 20.90 49.01
CA TRP A 266 -2.08 21.16 50.13
C TRP A 266 -2.22 22.60 50.64
N ILE A 267 -2.20 23.59 49.75
CA ILE A 267 -2.31 25.02 50.12
C ILE A 267 -3.64 25.28 50.81
N GLU A 268 -4.76 24.86 50.22
CA GLU A 268 -6.11 25.13 50.72
C GLU A 268 -6.49 24.26 51.92
N GLY A 269 -5.83 23.10 52.09
CA GLY A 269 -6.10 22.17 53.18
C GLY A 269 -5.08 22.28 54.32
N PRO A 270 -4.12 21.35 54.43
CA PRO A 270 -3.14 21.33 55.53
C PRO A 270 -2.34 22.62 55.70
N GLY A 271 -1.91 23.23 54.60
CA GLY A 271 -1.11 24.45 54.60
C GLY A 271 -1.86 25.63 55.23
N GLU A 272 -3.12 25.83 54.85
CA GLU A 272 -3.99 26.85 55.44
C GLU A 272 -4.26 26.57 56.92
N LYS A 273 -4.58 25.31 57.27
CA LYS A 273 -4.83 24.92 58.67
C LYS A 273 -3.63 25.19 59.56
N TRP A 274 -2.42 24.85 59.11
CA TRP A 274 -1.19 25.11 59.87
C TRP A 274 -0.92 26.62 60.00
N LEU A 275 -1.13 27.39 58.94
CA LEU A 275 -0.99 28.84 59.02
C LEU A 275 -1.96 29.47 60.04
N LEU A 276 -3.18 28.93 60.14
CA LEU A 276 -4.19 29.40 61.10
C LEU A 276 -3.87 29.06 62.55
N THR A 277 -3.09 28.00 62.84
CA THR A 277 -2.66 27.73 64.22
C THR A 277 -1.60 28.70 64.72
N LEU A 278 -0.93 29.42 63.80
CA LEU A 278 0.16 30.33 64.12
C LEU A 278 -0.31 31.79 64.21
N HIS A 279 -1.32 32.04 65.07
CA HIS A 279 -1.88 33.39 65.28
C HIS A 279 -1.40 34.07 66.56
N GLU A 280 -0.73 33.35 67.47
CA GLU A 280 -0.27 33.86 68.77
C GLU A 280 1.10 34.52 68.68
N ILE A 281 1.40 35.43 69.63
CA ILE A 281 2.68 36.15 69.70
C ILE A 281 3.56 35.73 70.88
N GLY A 282 3.07 34.81 71.73
CA GLY A 282 3.70 34.37 72.98
C GLY A 282 3.54 35.39 74.11
N GLU A 283 3.44 34.92 75.36
CA GLU A 283 3.32 35.82 76.53
C GLU A 283 4.68 36.09 77.19
N ASN A 284 5.67 35.24 76.92
CA ASN A 284 7.02 35.34 77.45
C ASN A 284 8.08 35.01 76.40
N LYS A 285 9.35 35.24 76.76
CA LYS A 285 10.51 35.06 75.86
C LYS A 285 10.63 33.64 75.30
N ASP A 286 10.37 32.63 76.12
CA ASP A 286 10.54 31.22 75.72
C ASP A 286 9.41 30.76 74.79
N GLU A 287 8.17 31.17 75.06
CA GLU A 287 7.02 30.94 74.18
C GLU A 287 7.18 31.66 72.84
N ALA A 288 7.55 32.95 72.84
CA ALA A 288 7.77 33.71 71.62
C ALA A 288 8.88 33.09 70.75
N ARG A 289 9.97 32.61 71.37
CA ARG A 289 11.05 31.89 70.68
C ARG A 289 10.57 30.56 70.08
N GLN A 290 9.74 29.80 70.80
CA GLN A 290 9.21 28.54 70.31
C GLN A 290 8.27 28.76 69.11
N LEU A 291 7.38 29.75 69.19
CA LEU A 291 6.51 30.14 68.07
C LEU A 291 7.32 30.58 66.84
N VAL A 292 8.42 31.34 67.02
CA VAL A 292 9.30 31.71 65.90
C VAL A 292 9.89 30.47 65.20
N LYS A 293 10.25 29.41 65.93
CA LYS A 293 10.74 28.16 65.31
C LYS A 293 9.66 27.50 64.45
N GLU A 294 8.42 27.45 64.94
CA GLU A 294 7.29 26.87 64.21
C GLU A 294 6.94 27.68 62.95
N HIS A 295 6.96 29.01 63.05
CA HIS A 295 6.85 29.90 61.88
C HIS A 295 7.99 29.69 60.87
N GLN A 296 9.22 29.45 61.32
CA GLN A 296 10.34 29.18 60.42
C GLN A 296 10.18 27.85 59.67
N GLN A 297 9.64 26.82 60.33
CA GLN A 297 9.34 25.54 59.68
C GLN A 297 8.28 25.71 58.59
N LEU A 298 7.21 26.47 58.86
CA LEU A 298 6.20 26.77 57.85
C LEU A 298 6.77 27.63 56.70
N ALA A 299 7.64 28.59 57.02
CA ALA A 299 8.33 29.40 56.01
C ALA A 299 9.24 28.57 55.09
N LEU A 300 9.93 27.56 55.62
CA LEU A 300 10.70 26.63 54.80
C LEU A 300 9.79 25.80 53.89
N LYS A 301 8.68 25.27 54.41
CA LYS A 301 7.73 24.51 53.61
C LYS A 301 7.08 25.37 52.52
N SER A 302 6.77 26.63 52.83
CA SER A 302 6.24 27.59 51.88
C SER A 302 7.20 27.86 50.70
N LYS A 303 8.52 27.89 50.95
CA LYS A 303 9.52 28.02 49.87
C LYS A 303 9.52 26.79 48.96
N GLU A 304 9.36 25.59 49.52
CA GLU A 304 9.23 24.35 48.74
C GLU A 304 7.99 24.38 47.84
N ILE A 305 6.86 24.86 48.36
CA ILE A 305 5.60 25.02 47.61
C ILE A 305 5.76 26.01 46.44
N VAL A 306 6.48 27.12 46.63
CA VAL A 306 6.78 28.05 45.54
C VAL A 306 7.67 27.40 44.48
N SER A 307 8.69 26.62 44.89
CA SER A 307 9.53 25.87 43.95
C SER A 307 8.71 24.87 43.13
N GLN A 308 7.83 24.10 43.78
CA GLN A 308 6.92 23.16 43.10
C GLN A 308 5.98 23.88 42.12
N ALA A 309 5.47 25.06 42.49
CA ALA A 309 4.64 25.88 41.61
C ALA A 309 5.40 26.34 40.36
N ASP A 310 6.68 26.70 40.50
CA ASP A 310 7.52 27.10 39.38
C ASP A 310 7.87 25.90 38.46
N GLU A 311 8.14 24.72 39.01
CA GLU A 311 8.32 23.49 38.23
C GLU A 311 7.08 23.12 37.41
N LEU A 312 5.89 23.19 38.02
CA LEU A 312 4.62 22.97 37.32
C LEU A 312 4.38 24.00 36.22
N ALA A 313 4.75 25.26 36.47
CA ALA A 313 4.60 26.33 35.49
C ALA A 313 5.57 26.19 34.29
N ASP A 314 6.75 25.64 34.52
CA ASP A 314 7.70 25.32 33.45
C ASP A 314 7.23 24.09 32.64
N LEU A 315 6.65 23.09 33.31
CA LEU A 315 5.96 21.98 32.63
C LEU A 315 4.79 22.49 31.78
N ALA A 316 3.96 23.40 32.30
CA ALA A 316 2.89 24.04 31.54
C ALA A 316 3.41 24.74 30.28
N SER A 317 4.54 25.45 30.39
CA SER A 317 5.16 26.16 29.26
C SER A 317 5.67 25.19 28.18
N ARG A 318 6.24 24.03 28.57
CA ARG A 318 6.58 22.95 27.64
C ARG A 318 5.35 22.34 26.97
N LEU A 319 4.28 22.11 27.74
CA LEU A 319 3.01 21.58 27.25
C LEU A 319 2.32 22.53 26.27
N MET A 320 2.42 23.85 26.44
CA MET A 320 1.88 24.83 25.50
C MET A 320 2.55 24.73 24.11
N ALA A 321 3.86 24.47 24.08
CA ALA A 321 4.59 24.23 22.84
C ALA A 321 4.25 22.86 22.24
N ALA A 322 4.11 21.83 23.08
CA ALA A 322 3.81 20.47 22.63
C ALA A 322 2.36 20.25 22.22
N VAL A 323 1.41 21.02 22.78
CA VAL A 323 -0.04 20.88 22.58
C VAL A 323 -0.70 22.27 22.43
N PRO A 324 -0.55 22.93 21.26
CA PRO A 324 -1.04 24.31 21.06
C PRO A 324 -2.54 24.49 21.29
N ALA A 325 -3.34 23.44 21.06
CA ALA A 325 -4.79 23.45 21.27
C ALA A 325 -5.20 23.74 22.73
N HIS A 326 -4.35 23.39 23.71
CA HIS A 326 -4.60 23.61 25.13
C HIS A 326 -3.83 24.81 25.70
N SER A 327 -3.15 25.59 24.85
CA SER A 327 -2.24 26.67 25.28
C SER A 327 -2.90 27.69 26.20
N ILE A 328 -4.12 28.12 25.88
CA ILE A 328 -4.88 29.10 26.69
C ILE A 328 -5.22 28.54 28.07
N THR A 329 -5.62 27.26 28.14
CA THR A 329 -5.98 26.62 29.40
C THR A 329 -4.75 26.41 30.27
N LEU A 330 -3.65 25.96 29.66
CA LEU A 330 -2.36 25.77 30.34
C LEU A 330 -1.78 27.09 30.84
N GLU A 331 -1.89 28.17 30.07
CA GLU A 331 -1.46 29.51 30.48
C GLU A 331 -2.24 29.99 31.72
N LYS A 332 -3.55 29.78 31.75
CA LYS A 332 -4.38 30.12 32.91
C LYS A 332 -3.99 29.30 34.14
N ALA A 333 -3.80 27.99 33.98
CA ALA A 333 -3.38 27.12 35.08
C ALA A 333 -1.99 27.52 35.61
N ARG A 334 -1.06 27.86 34.70
CA ARG A 334 0.29 28.35 35.02
C ARG A 334 0.25 29.58 35.90
N GLU A 335 -0.53 30.59 35.52
CA GLU A 335 -0.64 31.83 36.28
C GLU A 335 -1.36 31.61 37.63
N GLN A 336 -2.41 30.79 37.63
CA GLN A 336 -3.16 30.46 38.85
C GLN A 336 -2.27 29.79 39.91
N VAL A 337 -1.50 28.78 39.51
CA VAL A 337 -0.60 28.01 40.39
C VAL A 337 0.48 28.90 41.00
N ARG A 338 1.16 29.71 40.17
CA ARG A 338 2.16 30.68 40.66
C ARG A 338 1.52 31.73 41.58
N GLY A 339 0.36 32.24 41.19
CA GLY A 339 -0.37 33.25 41.96
C GLY A 339 -0.72 32.77 43.36
N LEU A 340 -1.33 31.58 43.47
CA LEU A 340 -1.74 31.01 44.76
C LEU A 340 -0.56 30.66 45.66
N ALA A 341 0.50 30.04 45.12
CA ALA A 341 1.70 29.73 45.88
C ALA A 341 2.38 30.98 46.44
N ARG A 342 2.49 32.05 45.63
CA ARG A 342 3.06 33.34 46.08
C ARG A 342 2.19 34.02 47.12
N GLN A 343 0.87 34.02 46.94
CA GLN A 343 -0.05 34.61 47.92
C GLN A 343 0.05 33.89 49.26
N TYR A 344 0.09 32.56 49.26
CA TYR A 344 0.31 31.77 50.46
C TYR A 344 1.66 32.11 51.12
N ALA A 345 2.74 32.15 50.33
CA ALA A 345 4.07 32.48 50.84
C ALA A 345 4.16 33.88 51.48
N ASN A 346 3.54 34.88 50.86
CA ASN A 346 3.49 36.24 51.41
C ASN A 346 2.75 36.28 52.76
N ARG A 347 1.68 35.49 52.92
CA ARG A 347 0.95 35.39 54.20
C ARG A 347 1.81 34.75 55.29
N VAL A 348 2.49 33.65 54.95
CA VAL A 348 3.44 32.97 55.84
C VAL A 348 4.55 33.93 56.26
N GLU A 349 5.21 34.60 55.31
CA GLU A 349 6.30 35.55 55.57
C GLU A 349 5.86 36.70 56.48
N ARG A 350 4.67 37.27 56.24
CA ARG A 350 4.12 38.33 57.08
C ARG A 350 3.94 37.87 58.53
N GLN A 351 3.33 36.71 58.75
CA GLN A 351 3.14 36.17 60.10
C GLN A 351 4.48 35.81 60.76
N THR A 352 5.42 35.19 60.02
CA THR A 352 6.77 34.92 60.52
C THR A 352 7.49 36.20 60.93
N GLY A 353 7.31 37.29 60.18
CA GLY A 353 7.84 38.62 60.51
C GLY A 353 7.27 39.17 61.83
N MET A 354 5.96 39.04 62.03
CA MET A 354 5.31 39.47 63.29
C MET A 354 5.80 38.67 64.49
N ALA A 355 5.92 37.34 64.37
CA ALA A 355 6.44 36.50 65.45
C ALA A 355 7.89 36.86 65.83
N ARG A 356 8.75 37.14 64.84
CA ARG A 356 10.12 37.61 65.10
C ARG A 356 10.16 38.94 65.87
N GLN A 357 9.31 39.90 65.49
CA GLN A 357 9.20 41.17 66.21
C GLN A 357 8.75 40.96 67.66
N SER A 358 7.86 40.00 67.92
CA SER A 358 7.44 39.63 69.27
C SER A 358 8.60 39.04 70.09
N GLU A 359 9.35 38.09 69.54
CA GLU A 359 10.52 37.51 70.22
C GLU A 359 11.57 38.58 70.55
N GLU A 360 11.84 39.50 69.61
CA GLU A 360 12.75 40.64 69.85
C GLU A 360 12.25 41.55 70.98
N PHE A 361 10.95 41.82 71.03
CA PHE A 361 10.34 42.63 72.09
C PHE A 361 10.48 41.96 73.46
N HIS A 362 10.08 40.70 73.59
CA HIS A 362 10.20 39.96 74.86
C HIS A 362 11.66 39.75 75.28
N THR A 363 12.58 39.59 74.32
CA THR A 363 14.01 39.51 74.60
C THR A 363 14.54 40.81 75.20
N LYS A 364 14.24 41.96 74.58
CA LYS A 364 14.65 43.29 75.08
C LYS A 364 13.99 43.63 76.42
N MET A 365 12.72 43.28 76.62
CA MET A 365 12.03 43.47 77.90
C MET A 365 12.69 42.67 79.02
N SER A 366 12.99 41.39 78.77
CA SER A 366 13.67 40.52 79.74
C SER A 366 15.08 41.05 80.11
N GLU A 367 15.84 41.53 79.13
CA GLU A 367 17.16 42.14 79.36
C GLU A 367 17.09 43.47 80.12
N GLY A 368 16.08 44.30 79.82
CA GLY A 368 15.80 45.56 80.51
C GLY A 368 15.41 45.35 81.98
N CYS A 369 14.50 44.41 82.27
CA CYS A 369 14.15 44.05 83.65
C CYS A 369 15.37 43.56 84.44
N CYS A 370 16.19 42.68 83.85
CA CYS A 370 17.42 42.20 84.47
C CYS A 370 18.44 43.33 84.73
N THR A 371 18.44 44.38 83.92
CA THR A 371 19.31 45.56 84.11
C THR A 371 18.81 46.46 85.24
N ILE A 372 17.50 46.66 85.37
CA ILE A 372 16.88 47.44 86.45
C ILE A 372 17.03 46.74 87.80
N GLU A 373 16.90 45.41 87.84
CA GLU A 373 17.14 44.60 89.05
C GLU A 373 18.61 44.62 89.51
N LYS A 374 19.56 44.92 88.62
CA LYS A 374 20.99 45.06 88.97
C LYS A 374 21.38 46.47 89.41
N LEU A 375 20.48 47.45 89.26
CA LEU A 375 20.69 48.87 89.62
C LEU A 375 20.04 49.24 90.96
N HIS A 376 19.25 48.36 91.55
CA HIS A 376 18.87 48.36 92.97
C HIS A 376 19.74 47.35 93.72
#